data_AF-A0A9J6DHS1-F1
#
_entry.id   AF-A0A9J6DHS1-F1
#
_cell.length_a   1.000
_cell.length_b   1.000
_cell.length_c   1.000
_cell.angle_alpha   90.00
_cell.angle_beta   90.00
_cell.angle_gamma   90.00
#
_symmetry.space_group_name_H-M   'P 1'
#
loop_
_entity.id
_entity.type
_entity.pdbx_description
1 polymer ?
#
loop_
_entity_poly.entity_id
_entity_poly.type
_entity_poly.pdbx_seq_one_letter_code
_entity_poly.pdbx_strand_id
1 'polypeptide(L)'
;MASGLHAMFELRRQSLIAIFSSVSRSSTAGLQQYYVKLKDNEKNRKLFELLDLLEFNQVLIFVKTVQRCMALAQLLVEQNFPAIAIHRAMIQEER
;
A
#
# COMPACT_ATOMS: atom_id res chain seq x y z
N MET A 1 -4.97 15.52 18.05
CA MET A 1 -3.71 15.03 17.42
C MET A 1 -3.47 13.52 17.59
N ALA A 2 -4.32 12.76 18.31
CA ALA A 2 -4.10 11.33 18.58
C ALA A 2 -4.84 10.34 17.63
N SER A 3 -5.72 10.83 16.76
CA SER A 3 -6.56 9.96 15.90
C SER A 3 -5.80 9.34 14.73
N GLY A 4 -4.82 10.05 14.16
CA GLY A 4 -4.04 9.56 13.02
C GLY A 4 -3.13 8.38 13.35
N LEU A 5 -2.42 8.45 14.49
CA LEU A 5 -1.55 7.36 14.96
C LEU A 5 -2.35 6.13 15.40
N HIS A 6 -3.53 6.33 15.99
CA HIS A 6 -4.41 5.24 16.40
C HIS A 6 -5.00 4.51 15.18
N ALA A 7 -5.46 5.24 14.15
CA ALA A 7 -5.89 4.65 12.89
C ALA A 7 -4.76 3.87 12.20
N MET A 8 -3.54 4.41 12.19
CA MET A 8 -2.36 3.74 11.64
C MET A 8 -1.99 2.47 12.44
N PHE A 9 -2.21 2.46 13.76
CA PHE A 9 -2.00 1.29 14.62
C PHE A 9 -3.07 0.21 14.46
N GLU A 10 -4.34 0.60 14.26
CA GLU A 10 -5.45 -0.33 14.02
C GLU A 10 -5.34 -0.95 12.61
N LEU A 11 -4.92 -0.15 11.62
CA LEU A 11 -4.56 -0.62 10.28
C LEU A 11 -3.42 -1.65 10.30
N ARG A 12 -2.47 -1.56 11.25
CA ARG A 12 -1.37 -2.53 11.40
C ARG A 12 -1.83 -3.93 11.83
N ARG A 13 -3.05 -4.07 12.37
CA ARG A 13 -3.58 -5.37 12.79
C ARG A 13 -4.30 -6.14 11.67
N GLN A 14 -4.65 -5.47 10.59
CA GLN A 14 -5.30 -6.09 9.44
C GLN A 14 -4.36 -6.04 8.25
N SER A 15 -4.37 -7.06 7.39
CA SER A 15 -3.49 -7.11 6.22
C SER A 15 -3.99 -6.10 5.19
N LEU A 16 -3.62 -4.85 5.42
CA LEU A 16 -4.21 -3.69 4.79
C LEU A 16 -3.30 -3.22 3.66
N ILE A 17 -3.87 -3.20 2.46
CA ILE A 17 -3.31 -2.48 1.34
C ILE A 17 -3.73 -1.03 1.56
N ALA A 18 -2.85 -0.21 2.15
CA ALA A 18 -3.11 1.21 2.33
C ALA A 18 -2.60 1.97 1.10
N ILE A 19 -3.47 2.19 0.11
CA ILE A 19 -3.15 3.01 -1.07
C ILE A 19 -3.11 4.48 -0.61
N PHE A 20 -1.92 5.07 -0.57
CA PHE A 20 -1.76 6.52 -0.40
C PHE A 20 -1.60 7.15 -1.77
N SER A 21 -2.63 7.82 -2.29
CA SER A 21 -2.50 8.75 -3.42
C SER A 21 -2.31 10.16 -2.86
N SER A 22 -1.10 10.71 -2.96
CA SER A 22 -0.86 12.11 -2.62
C SER A 22 -1.23 12.99 -3.81
N VAL A 23 -2.39 13.66 -3.75
CA VAL A 23 -2.72 14.77 -4.67
C VAL A 23 -1.91 16.00 -4.23
N SER A 24 -0.91 16.38 -5.03
CA SER A 24 -0.07 17.55 -4.78
C SER A 24 -0.71 18.82 -5.36
N ARG A 25 -1.65 19.42 -4.64
CA ARG A 25 -1.83 20.89 -4.69
C ARG A 25 -2.67 21.40 -3.53
N SER A 26 -2.01 22.12 -2.62
CA SER A 26 -2.60 23.12 -1.71
C SER A 26 -4.07 22.90 -1.33
N SER A 27 -4.37 22.15 -0.27
CA SER A 27 -5.60 22.37 0.49
C SER A 27 -5.68 21.45 1.70
N THR A 28 -6.11 22.04 2.80
CA THR A 28 -6.43 21.47 4.09
C THR A 28 -7.56 20.42 3.99
N ALA A 29 -7.28 19.25 3.42
CA ALA A 29 -8.21 18.13 3.33
C ALA A 29 -7.61 16.88 3.99
N GLY A 30 -8.33 16.30 4.94
CA GLY A 30 -7.89 15.13 5.70
C GLY A 30 -7.67 13.89 4.81
N LEU A 31 -6.82 12.98 5.27
CA LEU A 31 -6.62 11.67 4.64
C LEU A 31 -7.94 10.90 4.57
N GLN A 32 -8.41 10.60 3.36
CA GLN A 32 -9.51 9.68 3.17
C GLN A 32 -9.04 8.23 3.38
N GLN A 33 -9.77 7.48 4.20
CA GLN A 33 -9.44 6.09 4.53
C GLN A 33 -10.64 5.20 4.21
N TYR A 34 -10.37 4.12 3.48
CA TYR A 34 -11.38 3.13 3.10
C TYR A 34 -10.90 1.74 3.54
N TYR A 35 -11.84 0.87 3.89
CA TYR A 35 -11.56 -0.52 4.27
C TYR A 35 -12.47 -1.47 3.49
N VAL A 36 -11.92 -2.58 3.04
CA VAL A 36 -12.66 -3.67 2.41
C VAL A 36 -12.27 -4.99 3.06
N LYS A 37 -13.27 -5.76 3.49
CA LYS A 37 -13.07 -7.10 4.06
C LYS A 37 -12.99 -8.11 2.92
N LEU A 38 -11.84 -8.76 2.78
CA LEU A 38 -11.57 -9.74 1.73
C LEU A 38 -10.94 -11.00 2.31
N LYS A 39 -11.09 -12.12 1.62
CA LYS A 39 -10.28 -13.31 1.87
C LYS A 39 -8.86 -13.09 1.32
N ASP A 40 -7.88 -13.80 1.88
CA ASP A 40 -6.47 -13.63 1.48
C ASP A 40 -6.22 -13.88 -0.02
N ASN A 41 -6.93 -14.83 -0.63
CA ASN A 41 -6.83 -15.14 -2.05
C ASN A 41 -7.47 -14.08 -2.97
N GLU A 42 -8.32 -13.19 -2.44
CA GLU A 42 -8.99 -12.13 -3.21
C GLU A 42 -8.17 -10.83 -3.26
N LYS A 43 -7.20 -10.66 -2.35
CA LYS A 43 -6.44 -9.41 -2.18
C LYS A 43 -5.69 -8.99 -3.44
N ASN A 44 -5.02 -9.91 -4.12
CA ASN A 44 -4.27 -9.60 -5.34
C ASN A 44 -5.19 -9.10 -6.44
N ARG A 45 -6.28 -9.83 -6.71
CA ARG A 45 -7.23 -9.45 -7.74
C ARG A 45 -7.82 -8.08 -7.46
N LYS A 46 -8.26 -7.83 -6.21
CA LYS A 46 -8.83 -6.53 -5.85
C LYS A 46 -7.80 -5.40 -5.90
N LEU A 47 -6.55 -5.68 -5.54
CA LEU A 47 -5.47 -4.71 -5.69
C LEU A 47 -5.30 -4.27 -7.14
N PHE A 48 -5.15 -5.23 -8.06
CA PHE A 48 -4.99 -4.90 -9.49
C PHE A 48 -6.19 -4.16 -10.05
N GLU A 49 -7.42 -4.60 -9.71
CA GLU A 49 -8.64 -3.88 -10.07
C GLU A 49 -8.63 -2.42 -9.58
N LEU A 50 -8.16 -2.17 -8.35
CA LEU A 50 -8.04 -0.80 -7.84
C LEU A 50 -6.91 -0.02 -8.53
N LEU A 51 -5.79 -0.67 -8.87
CA LEU A 51 -4.70 -0.02 -9.59
C LEU A 51 -5.11 0.37 -11.03
N ASP A 52 -5.98 -0.41 -11.66
CA ASP A 52 -6.49 -0.12 -13.01
C ASP A 52 -7.57 0.97 -13.01
N LEU A 53 -8.38 1.05 -11.94
CA LEU A 53 -9.50 1.99 -11.86
C LEU A 53 -9.14 3.35 -11.29
N LEU A 54 -8.10 3.43 -10.44
CA LEU A 54 -7.75 4.65 -9.74
C LEU A 54 -6.63 5.39 -10.48
N GLU A 55 -6.83 6.69 -10.70
CA GLU A 55 -5.76 7.58 -11.11
C GLU A 55 -4.91 7.99 -9.89
N PHE A 56 -3.62 7.64 -9.91
CA PHE A 56 -2.67 8.00 -8.87
C PHE A 56 -1.32 8.37 -9.48
N ASN A 57 -0.57 9.22 -8.77
CA ASN A 57 0.82 9.51 -9.13
C ASN A 57 1.77 8.47 -8.52
N GLN A 58 1.52 8.08 -7.27
CA GLN A 58 2.32 7.12 -6.51
C GLN A 58 1.41 6.35 -5.56
N VAL A 59 1.76 5.09 -5.30
CA VAL A 59 1.05 4.21 -4.36
C VAL A 59 2.06 3.52 -3.46
N LEU A 60 1.82 3.60 -2.15
CA LEU A 60 2.51 2.76 -1.17
C LEU A 60 1.66 1.54 -0.87
N ILE A 61 2.27 0.36 -0.75
CA ILE A 61 1.56 -0.88 -0.39
C ILE A 61 2.28 -1.52 0.80
N PHE A 62 1.57 -1.62 1.93
CA PHE A 62 2.11 -2.26 3.12
C PHE A 62 1.78 -3.74 3.15
N VAL A 63 2.78 -4.55 3.48
CA VAL A 63 2.65 -6.00 3.61
C VAL A 63 3.28 -6.48 4.91
N LYS A 64 2.80 -7.61 5.43
CA LYS A 64 3.22 -8.11 6.75
C LYS A 64 4.64 -8.68 6.77
N THR A 65 5.10 -9.26 5.67
CA THR A 65 6.37 -10.03 5.63
C THR A 65 7.25 -9.59 4.47
N VAL A 66 8.56 -9.78 4.65
CA VAL A 66 9.59 -9.49 3.62
C VAL A 66 9.35 -10.34 2.37
N GLN A 67 9.09 -11.64 2.53
CA GLN A 67 8.79 -12.55 1.42
C GLN A 67 7.60 -12.07 0.58
N ARG A 68 6.55 -11.58 1.25
CA ARG A 68 5.37 -11.07 0.56
C ARG A 68 5.65 -9.75 -0.17
N CYS A 69 6.52 -8.91 0.37
CA CYS A 69 6.97 -7.67 -0.27
C CYS A 69 7.68 -7.97 -1.58
N MET A 70 8.65 -8.87 -1.55
CA MET A 70 9.41 -9.28 -2.73
C MET A 70 8.50 -9.92 -3.79
N ALA A 71 7.66 -10.88 -3.38
CA ALA A 71 6.74 -11.54 -4.31
C ALA A 71 5.73 -10.57 -4.94
N LEU A 72 5.20 -9.61 -4.17
CA LEU A 72 4.26 -8.62 -4.71
C LEU A 72 4.94 -7.65 -5.66
N ALA A 73 6.15 -7.16 -5.33
CA ALA A 73 6.90 -6.28 -6.22
C ALA A 73 7.23 -6.97 -7.54
N GLN A 74 7.65 -8.24 -7.49
CA GLN A 74 7.88 -9.03 -8.70
C GLN A 74 6.60 -9.16 -9.54
N LEU A 75 5.47 -9.51 -8.92
CA LEU A 75 4.19 -9.62 -9.63
C LEU A 75 3.76 -8.28 -10.27
N LEU A 76 4.00 -7.15 -9.60
CA LEU A 76 3.70 -5.83 -10.14
C LEU A 76 4.53 -5.56 -11.41
N VAL A 77 5.84 -5.83 -11.35
CA VAL A 77 6.75 -5.67 -12.50
C VAL A 77 6.35 -6.59 -13.67
N GLU A 78 5.99 -7.85 -13.38
CA GLU A 78 5.50 -8.81 -14.39
C GLU A 78 4.19 -8.36 -15.05
N GLN A 79 3.37 -7.59 -14.35
CA GLN A 79 2.14 -6.97 -14.87
C GLN A 79 2.39 -5.55 -15.42
N ASN A 80 3.65 -5.18 -15.69
CA ASN A 80 4.07 -3.89 -16.24
C ASN A 80 3.82 -2.67 -15.33
N PHE A 81 3.60 -2.89 -14.02
CA PHE A 81 3.59 -1.81 -13.04
C PHE A 81 5.00 -1.58 -12.48
N PRO A 82 5.61 -0.39 -12.64
CA PRO A 82 6.90 -0.10 -12.05
C PRO A 82 6.80 -0.11 -10.52
N ALA A 83 7.51 -1.02 -9.87
CA ALA A 83 7.45 -1.21 -8.42
C ALA A 83 8.85 -1.39 -7.82
N ILE A 84 9.02 -0.90 -6.59
CA ILE A 84 10.24 -1.05 -5.79
C ILE A 84 9.84 -1.67 -4.45
N ALA A 85 10.56 -2.70 -4.01
CA ALA A 85 10.37 -3.30 -2.70
C ALA A 85 11.33 -2.66 -1.69
N ILE A 86 10.79 -2.09 -0.62
CA ILE A 86 11.57 -1.61 0.54
C ILE A 86 11.16 -2.43 1.76
N HIS A 87 12.13 -3.06 2.42
CA HIS A 87 11.84 -3.96 3.53
C HIS A 87 12.90 -3.96 4.63
N ARG A 88 12.53 -4.43 5.82
CA ARG A 88 13.38 -4.37 7.02
C ARG A 88 14.74 -5.07 6.92
N ALA A 89 14.90 -6.02 6.00
CA ALA A 89 16.15 -6.77 5.81
C ALA A 89 17.17 -6.08 4.89
N MET A 90 16.85 -4.92 4.31
CA MET A 90 17.81 -4.09 3.57
C MET A 90 18.70 -3.32 4.54
N ILE A 91 19.93 -3.01 4.11
CA ILE A 91 20.79 -2.09 4.85
C ILE A 91 20.17 -0.69 4.85
N GLN A 92 20.44 0.10 5.89
CA GLN A 92 19.79 1.39 6.08
C GLN A 92 20.01 2.36 4.92
N GLU A 93 21.16 2.29 4.26
CA GLU A 93 21.52 3.15 3.11
C GLU A 93 20.70 2.82 1.85
N GLU A 94 20.22 1.58 1.73
CA GLU A 94 19.40 1.12 0.61
C GLU A 94 17.89 1.26 0.88
N ARG A 95 17.47 1.55 2.12
CA ARG A 95 16.07 1.70 2.53
C ARG A 95 15.54 3.11 2.29
#